data_AF-A0A7E5VK95-F1
#
_entry.id   AF-A0A7E5VK95-F1
#
_cell.length_a   1.000
_cell.length_b   1.000
_cell.length_c   1.000
_cell.angle_alpha   90.00
_cell.angle_beta   90.00
_cell.angle_gamma   90.00
#
_symmetry.space_group_name_H-M   'P 1'
#
loop_
_entity.id
_entity.type
_entity.pdbx_description
1 polymer ?
#
loop_
_entity_poly.entity_id
_entity_poly.type
_entity_poly.pdbx_seq_one_letter_code
_entity_poly.pdbx_strand_id
1 'polypeptide(L)'
;MTFVSVIVFSALVAGCVCSEQLRFPAWFKFGAASAAYQVEGAWNVSDKGLSTWDKSLHDNSSLVRDKSNGDVACDSYRLWRRDVQMCAELGLDMYRFSISWSRLLPTGFPNLISEDGRNYYNNLIDGLLEKGIEPFVTIYHFDLPQDLQDLGGWANPQIITWFTDYAEVVFSLYADRVKYWVTLNEPFGICDLGYGGKSAPFLYSDKVGRYLCNKHVLMAHAKAYRLYEKQFKPQYNGKLSISNIFFWFLPATPDDQDVTDLTKEYFEGRFGHAIYSKKGGWPPKLEQFLAENSKKEGYPHPRLPPFTSEEVELVRGTYDFYALNHYTSRVVRKAQPGEEVGEWPYTGSKELGIHLDSDPSWNKTAVKWFTVYAEGLRSELHYLNSTYGVKEIIITENGLPTSDDGLADTDRIQYYKGYLEQYKVRSLCSKLHRPKQDTDAARIRTLL
;
A
#
# COMPACT_ATOMS: atom_id res chain seq x y z
N MET A 1 -55.62 48.30 -44.25
CA MET A 1 -55.04 47.35 -43.27
C MET A 1 -53.60 47.11 -43.66
N THR A 2 -52.68 47.80 -43.01
CA THR A 2 -51.24 47.73 -43.25
C THR A 2 -50.68 46.61 -42.39
N PHE A 3 -50.18 45.53 -43.01
CA PHE A 3 -49.52 44.44 -42.32
C PHE A 3 -48.08 44.87 -41.97
N VAL A 4 -47.77 44.91 -40.67
CA VAL A 4 -46.40 45.09 -40.17
C VAL A 4 -45.80 43.70 -40.01
N SER A 5 -44.83 43.36 -40.86
CA SER A 5 -44.01 42.16 -40.70
C SER A 5 -42.90 42.43 -39.68
N VAL A 6 -42.97 41.78 -38.52
CA VAL A 6 -41.90 41.78 -37.52
C VAL A 6 -40.95 40.64 -37.84
N ILE A 7 -39.72 40.96 -38.23
CA ILE A 7 -38.62 40.00 -38.36
C ILE A 7 -37.96 39.87 -36.98
N VAL A 8 -38.11 38.71 -36.35
CA VAL A 8 -37.42 38.36 -35.10
C VAL A 8 -36.07 37.76 -35.47
N PHE A 9 -34.98 38.48 -35.18
CA PHE A 9 -33.63 37.93 -35.25
C PHE A 9 -33.37 37.07 -34.01
N SER A 10 -33.48 35.75 -34.16
CA SER A 10 -33.05 34.78 -33.15
C SER A 10 -31.52 34.68 -33.17
N ALA A 11 -30.84 35.42 -32.30
CA ALA A 11 -29.43 35.21 -32.05
C ALA A 11 -29.24 33.88 -31.27
N LEU A 12 -28.92 32.80 -31.99
CA LEU A 12 -28.40 31.58 -31.39
C LEU A 12 -27.00 31.89 -30.84
N VAL A 13 -26.93 32.27 -29.56
CA VAL A 13 -25.68 32.25 -28.80
C VAL A 13 -25.31 30.79 -28.61
N ALA A 14 -24.52 30.24 -29.53
CA ALA A 14 -23.82 29.00 -29.32
C ALA A 14 -22.75 29.26 -28.24
N GLY A 15 -23.18 29.17 -26.97
CA GLY A 15 -22.25 29.07 -25.86
C GLY A 15 -21.49 27.76 -26.03
N CYS A 16 -20.26 27.81 -26.54
CA CYS A 16 -19.31 26.73 -26.35
C CYS A 16 -19.10 26.61 -24.84
N VAL A 17 -19.89 25.75 -24.19
CA VAL A 17 -19.50 25.20 -22.89
C VAL A 17 -18.30 24.32 -23.20
N CYS A 18 -17.09 24.88 -23.14
CA CYS A 18 -15.90 24.10 -22.97
C CYS A 18 -16.04 23.37 -21.64
N SER A 19 -16.65 22.18 -21.68
CA SER A 19 -16.43 21.19 -20.64
C SER A 19 -14.94 20.93 -20.63
N GLU A 20 -14.23 21.42 -19.62
CA GLU A 20 -12.84 21.03 -19.35
C GLU A 20 -12.85 19.52 -19.09
N GLN A 21 -12.69 18.73 -20.15
CA GLN A 21 -12.75 17.28 -20.04
C GLN A 21 -11.46 16.82 -19.35
N LEU A 22 -11.58 16.40 -18.09
CA LEU A 22 -10.45 15.85 -17.36
C LEU A 22 -10.03 14.52 -18.01
N ARG A 23 -8.83 14.48 -18.59
CA ARG A 23 -8.26 13.31 -19.27
C ARG A 23 -7.06 12.78 -18.51
N PHE A 24 -6.92 11.46 -18.50
CA PHE A 24 -5.68 10.84 -18.08
C PHE A 24 -4.60 11.01 -19.17
N PRO A 25 -3.35 11.28 -18.79
CA PRO A 25 -2.24 11.26 -19.74
C PRO A 25 -2.10 9.89 -20.40
N ALA A 26 -1.66 9.84 -21.66
CA ALA A 26 -1.50 8.59 -22.40
C ALA A 26 -0.47 7.59 -21.80
N TRP A 27 0.37 8.05 -20.87
CA TRP A 27 1.33 7.21 -20.16
C TRP A 27 0.77 6.64 -18.85
N PHE A 28 -0.42 7.07 -18.43
CA PHE A 28 -1.08 6.57 -17.23
C PHE A 28 -1.56 5.15 -17.48
N LYS A 29 -1.19 4.22 -16.60
CA LYS A 29 -1.63 2.82 -16.65
C LYS A 29 -2.70 2.57 -15.60
N PHE A 30 -3.70 1.78 -15.98
CA PHE A 30 -4.74 1.27 -15.08
C PHE A 30 -4.54 -0.21 -14.82
N GLY A 31 -4.65 -0.61 -13.57
CA GLY A 31 -4.60 -1.99 -13.17
C GLY A 31 -5.64 -2.39 -12.13
N ALA A 32 -5.49 -3.63 -11.70
CA ALA A 32 -6.15 -4.21 -10.54
C ALA A 32 -5.12 -5.00 -9.73
N ALA A 33 -5.41 -5.24 -8.45
CA ALA A 33 -4.49 -5.89 -7.53
C ALA A 33 -5.12 -7.10 -6.81
N SER A 34 -4.31 -8.10 -6.50
CA SER A 34 -4.64 -9.23 -5.63
C SER A 34 -3.46 -9.64 -4.74
N ALA A 35 -3.72 -10.49 -3.74
CA ALA A 35 -2.70 -11.11 -2.89
C ALA A 35 -2.91 -12.61 -2.80
N ALA A 36 -1.82 -13.37 -2.76
CA ALA A 36 -1.81 -14.82 -2.89
C ALA A 36 -2.78 -15.51 -1.94
N TYR A 37 -2.66 -15.29 -0.62
CA TYR A 37 -3.54 -15.92 0.37
C TYR A 37 -5.02 -15.55 0.19
N GLN A 38 -5.31 -14.35 -0.32
CA GLN A 38 -6.68 -13.86 -0.49
C GLN A 38 -7.40 -14.48 -1.70
N VAL A 39 -6.66 -14.97 -2.72
CA VAL A 39 -7.27 -15.39 -3.99
C VAL A 39 -6.88 -16.79 -4.45
N GLU A 40 -5.69 -17.29 -4.10
CA GLU A 40 -5.17 -18.54 -4.68
C GLU A 40 -5.91 -19.78 -4.20
N GLY A 41 -6.18 -19.88 -2.89
CA GLY A 41 -6.58 -21.15 -2.29
C GLY A 41 -5.50 -22.22 -2.44
N ALA A 42 -5.95 -23.48 -2.60
CA ALA A 42 -5.08 -24.62 -2.82
C ALA A 42 -3.94 -24.66 -1.77
N TRP A 43 -4.32 -24.42 -0.52
CA TRP A 43 -3.39 -24.05 0.55
C TRP A 43 -2.38 -25.15 0.91
N ASN A 44 -2.73 -26.42 0.65
CA ASN A 44 -1.91 -27.61 0.88
C ASN A 44 -1.78 -28.50 -0.37
N VAL A 45 -2.05 -27.95 -1.56
CA VAL A 45 -1.94 -28.70 -2.81
C VAL A 45 -0.46 -28.77 -3.21
N SER A 46 -0.08 -29.92 -3.79
CA SER A 46 1.29 -30.24 -4.17
C SER A 46 2.23 -30.22 -2.96
N ASP A 47 3.24 -29.36 -2.97
CA ASP A 47 4.25 -29.25 -1.92
C ASP A 47 4.17 -27.90 -1.18
N LYS A 48 3.10 -27.10 -1.35
CA LYS A 48 2.97 -25.82 -0.64
C LYS A 48 3.07 -26.02 0.88
N GLY A 49 3.99 -25.30 1.51
CA GLY A 49 4.16 -25.23 2.96
C GLY A 49 3.08 -24.40 3.65
N LEU A 50 2.96 -24.61 4.96
CA LEU A 50 2.06 -23.88 5.83
C LEU A 50 2.49 -22.41 5.95
N SER A 51 1.57 -21.47 5.78
CA SER A 51 1.80 -20.05 6.08
C SER A 51 1.28 -19.70 7.48
N THR A 52 1.66 -18.52 7.98
CA THR A 52 1.14 -17.97 9.24
C THR A 52 -0.37 -17.82 9.27
N TRP A 53 -0.98 -17.52 8.12
CA TRP A 53 -2.44 -17.43 8.01
C TRP A 53 -3.08 -18.81 8.07
N ASP A 54 -2.55 -19.79 7.32
CA ASP A 54 -3.04 -21.18 7.36
C ASP A 54 -3.02 -21.69 8.82
N LYS A 55 -1.86 -21.59 9.48
CA LYS A 55 -1.67 -22.04 10.88
C LYS A 55 -2.65 -21.36 11.83
N SER A 56 -2.74 -20.04 11.78
CA SER A 56 -3.55 -19.27 12.72
C SER A 56 -5.04 -19.60 12.60
N LEU A 57 -5.56 -19.69 11.38
CA LEU A 57 -7.00 -19.90 11.15
C LEU A 57 -7.42 -21.35 11.33
N HIS A 58 -6.55 -22.32 11.04
CA HIS A 58 -6.81 -23.73 11.35
C HIS A 58 -6.76 -24.01 12.85
N ASP A 59 -5.84 -23.37 13.58
CA ASP A 59 -5.77 -23.48 15.04
C ASP A 59 -6.94 -22.78 15.73
N ASN A 60 -7.34 -21.60 15.22
CA ASN A 60 -8.40 -20.80 15.82
C ASN A 60 -9.20 -19.99 14.79
N SER A 61 -10.27 -20.58 14.29
CA SER A 61 -11.21 -19.91 13.38
C SER A 61 -11.93 -18.70 14.01
N SER A 62 -11.96 -18.55 15.34
CA SER A 62 -12.59 -17.38 15.98
C SER A 62 -11.82 -16.07 15.77
N LEU A 63 -10.61 -16.14 15.23
CA LEU A 63 -9.83 -14.96 14.81
C LEU A 63 -10.48 -14.23 13.62
N VAL A 64 -11.39 -14.88 12.89
CA VAL A 64 -12.17 -14.29 11.79
C VAL A 64 -13.64 -14.24 12.19
N ARG A 65 -14.29 -13.11 11.91
CA ARG A 65 -15.67 -12.83 12.34
C ARG A 65 -16.69 -13.90 11.90
N ASP A 66 -16.59 -14.38 10.67
CA ASP A 66 -17.46 -15.42 10.10
C ASP A 66 -16.83 -16.82 10.16
N LYS A 67 -15.66 -16.96 10.81
CA LYS A 67 -14.91 -18.20 10.95
C LYS A 67 -14.45 -18.84 9.63
N SER A 68 -14.42 -18.07 8.54
CA SER A 68 -13.89 -18.51 7.25
C SER A 68 -12.36 -18.56 7.24
N ASN A 69 -11.79 -19.13 6.17
CA ASN A 69 -10.35 -19.22 5.93
C ASN A 69 -10.02 -19.06 4.43
N GLY A 70 -8.72 -19.11 4.09
CA GLY A 70 -8.22 -18.99 2.72
C GLY A 70 -8.00 -20.33 2.00
N ASP A 71 -8.55 -21.45 2.50
CA ASP A 71 -8.22 -22.79 1.99
C ASP A 71 -8.53 -22.95 0.50
N VAL A 72 -9.67 -22.37 0.09
CA VAL A 72 -10.14 -22.31 -1.30
C VAL A 72 -10.09 -20.89 -1.84
N ALA A 73 -10.49 -19.89 -1.03
CA ALA A 73 -10.55 -18.49 -1.44
C ALA A 73 -11.31 -18.30 -2.77
N CYS A 74 -10.67 -17.69 -3.78
CA CYS A 74 -11.20 -17.56 -5.14
C CYS A 74 -10.77 -18.71 -6.08
N ASP A 75 -10.01 -19.68 -5.58
CA ASP A 75 -9.41 -20.80 -6.33
C ASP A 75 -8.55 -20.37 -7.53
N SER A 76 -7.92 -19.20 -7.45
CA SER A 76 -7.08 -18.62 -8.53
C SER A 76 -5.90 -19.52 -8.88
N TYR A 77 -5.45 -20.38 -7.96
CA TYR A 77 -4.44 -21.40 -8.26
C TYR A 77 -4.85 -22.27 -9.47
N ARG A 78 -6.13 -22.66 -9.54
CA ARG A 78 -6.68 -23.43 -10.66
C ARG A 78 -7.30 -22.53 -11.73
N LEU A 79 -7.83 -21.38 -11.34
CA LEU A 79 -8.60 -20.47 -12.16
C LEU A 79 -7.82 -19.28 -12.74
N TRP A 80 -6.49 -19.26 -12.63
CA TRP A 80 -5.66 -18.16 -13.13
C TRP A 80 -5.94 -17.76 -14.58
N ARG A 81 -6.34 -18.69 -15.45
CA ARG A 81 -6.74 -18.39 -16.85
C ARG A 81 -7.98 -17.50 -16.90
N ARG A 82 -8.93 -17.71 -16.00
CA ARG A 82 -10.12 -16.86 -15.87
C ARG A 82 -9.73 -15.49 -15.33
N ASP A 83 -8.78 -15.41 -14.40
CA ASP A 83 -8.29 -14.11 -13.90
C ASP A 83 -7.63 -13.29 -15.00
N VAL A 84 -6.76 -13.91 -15.80
CA VAL A 84 -6.16 -13.30 -17.00
C VAL A 84 -7.24 -12.83 -17.98
N GLN A 85 -8.28 -13.64 -18.19
CA GLN A 85 -9.41 -13.26 -19.05
C GLN A 85 -10.18 -12.06 -18.51
N MET A 86 -10.44 -12.00 -17.19
CA MET A 86 -11.08 -10.85 -16.55
C MET A 86 -10.24 -9.58 -16.68
N CYS A 87 -8.93 -9.68 -16.51
CA CYS A 87 -8.03 -8.54 -16.69
C CYS A 87 -8.09 -8.01 -18.14
N ALA A 88 -8.16 -8.90 -19.13
CA ALA A 88 -8.31 -8.51 -20.52
C ALA A 88 -9.71 -7.92 -20.83
N GLU A 89 -10.78 -8.47 -20.26
CA GLU A 89 -12.15 -7.96 -20.40
C GLU A 89 -12.30 -6.54 -19.82
N LEU A 90 -11.62 -6.27 -18.71
CA LEU A 90 -11.55 -4.94 -18.10
C LEU A 90 -10.63 -3.96 -18.86
N GLY A 91 -9.80 -4.47 -19.77
CA GLY A 91 -8.83 -3.67 -20.52
C GLY A 91 -7.70 -3.11 -19.64
N LEU A 92 -7.23 -3.90 -18.67
CA LEU A 92 -6.15 -3.48 -17.77
C LEU A 92 -4.81 -3.36 -18.51
N ASP A 93 -4.04 -2.34 -18.19
CA ASP A 93 -2.65 -2.19 -18.62
C ASP A 93 -1.71 -3.04 -17.75
N MET A 94 -2.02 -3.17 -16.46
CA MET A 94 -1.21 -3.90 -15.48
C MET A 94 -2.06 -4.78 -14.58
N TYR A 95 -1.49 -5.88 -14.10
CA TYR A 95 -2.08 -6.67 -13.03
C TYR A 95 -1.08 -6.89 -11.92
N ARG A 96 -1.42 -6.38 -10.73
CA ARG A 96 -0.61 -6.54 -9.53
C ARG A 96 -1.02 -7.79 -8.77
N PHE A 97 -0.09 -8.70 -8.51
CA PHE A 97 -0.34 -9.89 -7.70
C PHE A 97 0.85 -10.18 -6.78
N SER A 98 0.68 -11.02 -5.76
CA SER A 98 1.79 -11.47 -4.93
C SER A 98 2.16 -12.92 -5.18
N ILE A 99 3.42 -13.26 -4.92
CA ILE A 99 3.92 -14.63 -4.89
C ILE A 99 3.82 -15.13 -3.45
N SER A 100 3.29 -16.33 -3.26
CA SER A 100 3.25 -16.98 -1.96
C SER A 100 4.61 -17.58 -1.63
N TRP A 101 5.25 -17.08 -0.57
CA TRP A 101 6.56 -17.58 -0.15
C TRP A 101 6.48 -19.08 0.18
N SER A 102 5.49 -19.51 0.95
CA SER A 102 5.37 -20.92 1.32
C SER A 102 4.95 -21.83 0.15
N ARG A 103 4.43 -21.28 -0.96
CA ARG A 103 4.21 -22.04 -2.20
C ARG A 103 5.49 -22.19 -3.00
N LEU A 104 6.29 -21.14 -3.12
CA LEU A 104 7.51 -21.17 -3.92
C LEU A 104 8.66 -21.87 -3.20
N LEU A 105 8.82 -21.61 -1.89
CA LEU A 105 9.79 -22.24 -1.01
C LEU A 105 9.05 -22.91 0.17
N PRO A 106 8.65 -24.19 0.04
CA PRO A 106 7.85 -24.89 1.04
C PRO A 106 8.40 -24.90 2.47
N THR A 107 9.72 -24.98 2.60
CA THR A 107 10.43 -24.95 3.89
C THR A 107 10.71 -23.52 4.37
N GLY A 108 10.36 -22.50 3.57
CA GLY A 108 10.76 -21.11 3.73
C GLY A 108 12.18 -20.78 3.24
N PHE A 109 13.00 -21.79 2.91
CA PHE A 109 14.40 -21.63 2.54
C PHE A 109 14.67 -22.09 1.09
N PRO A 110 15.71 -21.57 0.42
CA PRO A 110 16.01 -21.90 -0.98
C PRO A 110 16.53 -23.33 -1.20
N ASN A 111 16.63 -24.16 -0.16
CA ASN A 111 17.04 -25.56 -0.28
C ASN A 111 16.02 -26.42 -1.04
N LEU A 112 14.77 -25.96 -1.12
CA LEU A 112 13.71 -26.57 -1.91
C LEU A 112 12.91 -25.48 -2.62
N ILE A 113 13.01 -25.44 -3.95
CA ILE A 113 12.17 -24.59 -4.80
C ILE A 113 11.08 -25.50 -5.39
N SER A 114 9.82 -25.17 -5.13
CA SER A 114 8.68 -25.93 -5.65
C SER A 114 8.59 -25.82 -7.17
N GLU A 115 8.54 -26.96 -7.84
CA GLU A 115 8.30 -27.03 -9.28
C GLU A 115 6.90 -26.55 -9.64
N ASP A 116 5.89 -26.99 -8.88
CA ASP A 116 4.49 -26.64 -9.12
C ASP A 116 4.22 -25.16 -8.80
N GLY A 117 4.79 -24.65 -7.71
CA GLY A 117 4.76 -23.23 -7.37
C GLY A 117 5.43 -22.39 -8.45
N ARG A 118 6.60 -22.79 -8.93
CA ARG A 118 7.29 -22.13 -10.06
C ARG A 118 6.43 -22.09 -11.32
N ASN A 119 5.84 -23.23 -11.68
CA ASN A 119 5.05 -23.36 -12.90
C ASN A 119 3.74 -22.58 -12.83
N TYR A 120 3.10 -22.52 -11.66
CA TYR A 120 1.92 -21.68 -11.46
C TYR A 120 2.19 -20.20 -11.77
N TYR A 121 3.24 -19.62 -11.17
CA TYR A 121 3.55 -18.20 -11.40
C TYR A 121 4.08 -17.93 -12.81
N ASN A 122 4.86 -18.85 -13.40
CA ASN A 122 5.23 -18.76 -14.83
C ASN A 122 3.99 -18.68 -15.71
N ASN A 123 3.04 -19.60 -15.52
CA ASN A 123 1.81 -19.65 -16.29
C ASN A 123 0.97 -18.37 -16.16
N LEU A 124 0.83 -17.83 -14.94
CA LEU A 124 0.12 -16.57 -14.72
C LEU A 124 0.83 -15.40 -15.42
N ILE A 125 2.15 -15.28 -15.26
CA ILE A 125 2.97 -14.22 -15.89
C ILE A 125 2.86 -14.30 -17.41
N ASP A 126 3.06 -15.49 -17.98
CA ASP A 126 3.00 -15.68 -19.43
C ASP A 126 1.60 -15.42 -19.97
N GLY A 127 0.55 -15.86 -19.27
CA GLY A 127 -0.84 -15.59 -19.64
C GLY A 127 -1.19 -14.11 -19.66
N LEU A 128 -0.70 -13.33 -18.68
CA LEU A 128 -0.88 -11.87 -18.67
C LEU A 128 -0.18 -11.21 -19.86
N LEU A 129 1.07 -11.58 -20.11
CA LEU A 129 1.87 -11.04 -21.21
C LEU A 129 1.30 -11.38 -22.58
N GLU A 130 0.75 -12.59 -22.76
CA GLU A 130 0.04 -12.99 -23.98
C GLU A 130 -1.19 -12.11 -24.27
N LYS A 131 -1.79 -11.50 -23.23
CA LYS A 131 -2.89 -10.53 -23.35
C LYS A 131 -2.41 -9.08 -23.39
N GLY A 132 -1.10 -8.84 -23.38
CA GLY A 132 -0.52 -7.50 -23.38
C GLY A 132 -0.65 -6.78 -22.03
N ILE A 133 -0.89 -7.52 -20.94
CA ILE A 133 -1.06 -6.99 -19.59
C ILE A 133 0.26 -7.14 -18.85
N GLU A 134 0.78 -6.04 -18.30
CA GLU A 134 2.07 -6.07 -17.63
C GLU A 134 1.97 -6.64 -16.20
N PRO A 135 2.73 -7.68 -15.85
CA PRO A 135 2.75 -8.20 -14.49
C PRO A 135 3.48 -7.24 -13.55
N PHE A 136 2.83 -6.94 -12.42
CA PHE A 136 3.40 -6.17 -11.32
C PHE A 136 3.46 -7.06 -10.07
N VAL A 137 4.65 -7.52 -9.70
CA VAL A 137 4.78 -8.56 -8.66
C VAL A 137 5.12 -7.98 -7.30
N THR A 138 4.36 -8.39 -6.29
CA THR A 138 4.67 -8.21 -4.87
C THR A 138 5.34 -9.47 -4.33
N ILE A 139 6.55 -9.36 -3.78
CA ILE A 139 7.33 -10.52 -3.32
C ILE A 139 6.76 -11.08 -2.02
N TYR A 140 6.33 -10.22 -1.08
CA TYR A 140 5.73 -10.63 0.18
C TYR A 140 4.44 -9.86 0.49
N HIS A 141 3.36 -10.59 0.75
CA HIS A 141 2.05 -10.05 1.11
C HIS A 141 1.40 -10.87 2.24
N PHE A 142 2.03 -10.82 3.42
CA PHE A 142 1.51 -11.27 4.73
C PHE A 142 1.44 -12.79 4.96
N ASP A 143 1.94 -13.61 4.03
CA ASP A 143 1.85 -15.07 4.07
C ASP A 143 3.21 -15.72 4.37
N LEU A 144 3.80 -15.35 5.51
CA LEU A 144 5.10 -15.88 5.93
C LEU A 144 5.03 -17.41 6.11
N PRO A 145 6.01 -18.21 5.65
CA PRO A 145 6.07 -19.63 5.99
C PRO A 145 6.10 -19.82 7.51
N GLN A 146 5.28 -20.74 8.03
CA GLN A 146 5.16 -20.97 9.46
C GLN A 146 6.50 -21.39 10.08
N ASP A 147 7.32 -22.16 9.36
CA ASP A 147 8.66 -22.57 9.79
C ASP A 147 9.55 -21.36 10.15
N LEU A 148 9.42 -20.24 9.43
CA LEU A 148 10.16 -19.01 9.73
C LEU A 148 9.53 -18.25 10.91
N GLN A 149 8.20 -18.32 11.06
CA GLN A 149 7.50 -17.71 12.19
C GLN A 149 7.83 -18.43 13.51
N ASP A 150 8.00 -19.75 13.50
CA ASP A 150 8.41 -20.54 14.66
C ASP A 150 9.81 -20.17 15.17
N LEU A 151 10.65 -19.61 14.29
CA LEU A 151 11.95 -19.02 14.63
C LEU A 151 11.86 -17.55 15.09
N GLY A 152 10.66 -16.98 15.18
CA GLY A 152 10.40 -15.60 15.62
C GLY A 152 9.95 -14.65 14.52
N GLY A 153 9.92 -15.09 13.25
CA GLY A 153 9.42 -14.32 12.12
C GLY A 153 10.09 -12.96 11.97
N TRP A 154 9.31 -11.92 11.73
CA TRP A 154 9.82 -10.55 11.52
C TRP A 154 10.48 -9.92 12.75
N ALA A 155 10.32 -10.47 13.95
CA ALA A 155 11.03 -10.02 15.15
C ALA A 155 12.44 -10.64 15.26
N ASN A 156 12.76 -11.66 14.45
CA ASN A 156 14.08 -12.27 14.41
C ASN A 156 14.95 -11.57 13.33
N PRO A 157 16.14 -11.04 13.64
CA PRO A 157 17.00 -10.38 12.66
C PRO A 157 17.44 -11.29 11.49
N GLN A 158 17.43 -12.61 11.65
CA GLN A 158 17.76 -13.56 10.58
C GLN A 158 16.76 -13.50 9.41
N ILE A 159 15.53 -13.02 9.63
CA ILE A 159 14.53 -12.83 8.57
C ILE A 159 15.04 -11.95 7.43
N ILE A 160 15.95 -11.02 7.73
CA ILE A 160 16.58 -10.13 6.74
C ILE A 160 17.31 -10.96 5.68
N THR A 161 18.06 -11.98 6.12
CA THR A 161 18.79 -12.88 5.21
C THR A 161 17.82 -13.78 4.49
N TRP A 162 16.90 -14.44 5.19
CA TRP A 162 15.95 -15.39 4.59
C TRP A 162 15.06 -14.73 3.52
N PHE A 163 14.59 -13.51 3.78
CA PHE A 163 13.84 -12.74 2.79
C PHE A 163 14.70 -12.34 1.58
N THR A 164 15.98 -12.03 1.81
CA THR A 164 16.91 -11.72 0.70
C THR A 164 17.12 -12.96 -0.19
N ASP A 165 17.30 -14.14 0.40
CA ASP A 165 17.45 -15.40 -0.32
C ASP A 165 16.17 -15.75 -1.11
N TYR A 166 15.00 -15.56 -0.49
CA TYR A 166 13.71 -15.73 -1.17
C TYR A 166 13.55 -14.75 -2.34
N ALA A 167 13.87 -13.47 -2.15
CA ALA A 167 13.82 -12.47 -3.21
C ALA A 167 14.79 -12.82 -4.36
N GLU A 168 15.99 -13.35 -4.07
CA GLU A 168 16.93 -13.81 -5.08
C GLU A 168 16.34 -14.92 -5.96
N VAL A 169 15.67 -15.90 -5.35
CA VAL A 169 14.96 -16.97 -6.09
C VAL A 169 13.87 -16.37 -6.97
N VAL A 170 13.02 -15.48 -6.42
CA VAL A 170 11.95 -14.82 -7.17
C VAL A 170 12.48 -14.04 -8.37
N PHE A 171 13.52 -13.24 -8.19
CA PHE A 171 14.12 -12.48 -9.29
C PHE A 171 14.75 -13.38 -10.34
N SER A 172 15.45 -14.44 -9.90
CA SER A 172 16.10 -15.40 -10.82
C SER A 172 15.10 -16.13 -11.70
N LEU A 173 13.89 -16.36 -11.22
CA LEU A 173 12.85 -17.07 -11.96
C LEU A 173 12.04 -16.17 -12.91
N TYR A 174 11.83 -14.90 -12.55
CA TYR A 174 10.80 -14.08 -13.21
C TYR A 174 11.23 -12.68 -13.66
N ALA A 175 12.44 -12.20 -13.34
CA ALA A 175 12.89 -10.84 -13.73
C ALA A 175 13.13 -10.65 -15.22
N ASP A 176 13.29 -11.73 -15.98
CA ASP A 176 13.32 -11.71 -17.44
C ASP A 176 12.05 -11.08 -18.01
N ARG A 177 10.89 -11.36 -17.41
CA ARG A 177 9.55 -10.94 -17.85
C ARG A 177 8.92 -9.83 -17.00
N VAL A 178 9.12 -9.83 -15.69
CA VAL A 178 8.50 -8.87 -14.77
C VAL A 178 9.35 -7.61 -14.60
N LYS A 179 8.75 -6.44 -14.85
CA LYS A 179 9.45 -5.13 -14.83
C LYS A 179 9.05 -4.22 -13.68
N TYR A 180 7.97 -4.52 -12.97
CA TYR A 180 7.54 -3.77 -11.80
C TYR A 180 7.47 -4.68 -10.58
N TRP A 181 8.09 -4.24 -9.50
CA TRP A 181 8.27 -5.03 -8.30
C TRP A 181 7.96 -4.22 -7.04
N VAL A 182 7.33 -4.88 -6.07
CA VAL A 182 7.22 -4.45 -4.68
C VAL A 182 7.85 -5.53 -3.80
N THR A 183 8.78 -5.18 -2.91
CA THR A 183 9.35 -6.16 -1.97
C THR A 183 8.32 -6.62 -0.94
N LEU A 184 7.78 -5.68 -0.16
CA LEU A 184 6.81 -5.95 0.89
C LEU A 184 5.59 -5.07 0.66
N ASN A 185 4.41 -5.67 0.73
CA ASN A 185 3.18 -4.90 0.89
C ASN A 185 3.03 -4.47 2.34
N GLU A 186 2.63 -3.22 2.55
CA GLU A 186 2.21 -2.66 3.83
C GLU A 186 3.01 -3.14 5.05
N PRO A 187 4.29 -2.76 5.17
CA PRO A 187 5.09 -3.08 6.36
C PRO A 187 4.42 -2.68 7.68
N PHE A 188 3.60 -1.61 7.64
CA PHE A 188 2.69 -1.25 8.71
C PHE A 188 1.78 -2.41 9.14
N GLY A 189 1.09 -3.08 8.20
CA GLY A 189 0.23 -4.22 8.49
C GLY A 189 1.00 -5.41 9.07
N ILE A 190 2.17 -5.73 8.48
CA ILE A 190 3.06 -6.80 8.97
C ILE A 190 3.40 -6.59 10.46
N CYS A 191 3.81 -5.36 10.80
CA CYS A 191 4.37 -5.08 12.11
C CYS A 191 3.32 -4.65 13.14
N ASP A 192 2.54 -3.61 12.83
CA ASP A 192 1.61 -3.00 13.78
C ASP A 192 0.34 -3.81 13.97
N LEU A 193 -0.15 -4.51 12.94
CA LEU A 193 -1.29 -5.42 13.08
C LEU A 193 -0.84 -6.83 13.47
N GLY A 194 0.24 -7.35 12.88
CA GLY A 194 0.77 -8.68 13.16
C GLY A 194 1.24 -8.86 14.61
N TYR A 195 2.04 -7.91 15.13
CA TYR A 195 2.50 -7.88 16.53
C TYR A 195 1.58 -7.06 17.45
N GLY A 196 0.47 -6.55 16.93
CA GLY A 196 -0.61 -5.94 17.71
C GLY A 196 -1.82 -6.87 17.92
N GLY A 197 -1.73 -8.14 17.53
CA GLY A 197 -2.80 -9.13 17.70
C GLY A 197 -3.99 -8.99 16.75
N LYS A 198 -3.84 -8.29 15.61
CA LYS A 198 -4.93 -7.95 14.68
C LYS A 198 -4.83 -8.60 13.30
N SER A 199 -3.66 -9.15 12.96
CA SER A 199 -3.39 -9.89 11.71
C SER A 199 -2.46 -11.06 12.05
N ALA A 200 -2.39 -12.08 11.20
CA ALA A 200 -1.41 -13.16 11.36
C ALA A 200 0.01 -12.58 11.53
N PRO A 201 0.82 -13.08 12.48
CA PRO A 201 0.62 -14.27 13.35
C PRO A 201 -0.21 -14.03 14.64
N PHE A 202 -0.91 -12.90 14.75
CA PHE A 202 -1.77 -12.52 15.90
C PHE A 202 -1.02 -12.46 17.24
N LEU A 203 0.25 -12.07 17.21
CA LEU A 203 1.06 -11.92 18.42
C LEU A 203 0.73 -10.59 19.11
N TYR A 204 0.64 -10.60 20.44
CA TYR A 204 0.49 -9.37 21.23
C TYR A 204 1.85 -8.94 21.80
N SER A 205 2.64 -8.27 20.99
CA SER A 205 3.96 -7.70 21.33
C SER A 205 4.08 -6.26 20.83
N ASP A 206 3.11 -5.46 21.26
CA ASP A 206 2.84 -4.13 20.73
C ASP A 206 3.89 -3.10 21.18
N LYS A 207 4.63 -3.36 22.27
CA LYS A 207 5.68 -2.49 22.80
C LYS A 207 7.08 -2.75 22.26
N VAL A 208 7.42 -4.00 21.90
CA VAL A 208 8.80 -4.38 21.49
C VAL A 208 8.82 -5.12 20.15
N GLY A 209 8.07 -6.21 20.00
CA GLY A 209 8.07 -7.02 18.77
C GLY A 209 7.71 -6.22 17.52
N ARG A 210 6.74 -5.31 17.65
CA ARG A 210 6.38 -4.35 16.58
C ARG A 210 7.57 -3.55 16.07
N TYR A 211 8.39 -2.99 16.97
CA TYR A 211 9.50 -2.13 16.58
C TYR A 211 10.72 -2.91 16.08
N LEU A 212 10.93 -4.14 16.58
CA LEU A 212 11.88 -5.08 15.98
C LEU A 212 11.48 -5.37 14.53
N CYS A 213 10.20 -5.70 14.31
CA CYS A 213 9.65 -5.90 12.98
C CYS A 213 9.87 -4.67 12.09
N ASN A 214 9.58 -3.45 12.55
CA ASN A 214 9.77 -2.23 11.76
C ASN A 214 11.20 -2.09 11.24
N LYS A 215 12.21 -2.35 12.07
CA LYS A 215 13.60 -2.29 11.62
C LYS A 215 13.91 -3.41 10.63
N HIS A 216 13.51 -4.64 10.94
CA HIS A 216 13.85 -5.79 10.10
C HIS A 216 13.19 -5.75 8.72
N VAL A 217 11.94 -5.32 8.59
CA VAL A 217 11.28 -5.18 7.27
C VAL A 217 11.98 -4.16 6.38
N LEU A 218 12.46 -3.04 6.95
CA LEU A 218 13.23 -2.03 6.20
C LEU A 218 14.60 -2.55 5.78
N MET A 219 15.28 -3.27 6.67
CA MET A 219 16.57 -3.89 6.35
C MET A 219 16.43 -5.01 5.30
N ALA A 220 15.36 -5.80 5.37
CA ALA A 220 15.05 -6.85 4.41
C ALA A 220 14.72 -6.26 3.02
N HIS A 221 13.88 -5.22 2.98
CA HIS A 221 13.63 -4.44 1.77
C HIS A 221 14.94 -3.91 1.16
N ALA A 222 15.77 -3.25 1.97
CA ALA A 222 17.00 -2.66 1.49
C ALA A 222 17.97 -3.70 0.92
N LYS A 223 18.17 -4.84 1.60
CA LYS A 223 19.01 -5.91 1.06
C LYS A 223 18.47 -6.49 -0.25
N ALA A 224 17.16 -6.76 -0.33
CA ALA A 224 16.54 -7.21 -1.57
C ALA A 224 16.67 -6.18 -2.70
N TYR A 225 16.54 -4.89 -2.39
CA TYR A 225 16.75 -3.81 -3.37
C TYR A 225 18.18 -3.76 -3.88
N ARG A 226 19.17 -3.75 -2.97
CA ARG A 226 20.59 -3.72 -3.35
C ARG A 226 21.00 -4.98 -4.12
N LEU A 227 20.42 -6.12 -3.79
CA LEU A 227 20.57 -7.36 -4.55
C LEU A 227 20.05 -7.18 -5.99
N TYR A 228 18.82 -6.71 -6.15
CA TYR A 228 18.22 -6.45 -7.46
C TYR A 228 19.04 -5.44 -8.28
N GLU A 229 19.38 -4.31 -7.68
CA GLU A 229 20.17 -3.23 -8.26
C GLU A 229 21.51 -3.74 -8.81
N LYS A 230 22.19 -4.61 -8.05
CA LYS A 230 23.50 -5.13 -8.44
C LYS A 230 23.42 -6.25 -9.47
N GLN A 231 22.52 -7.22 -9.29
CA GLN A 231 22.56 -8.48 -10.04
C GLN A 231 21.58 -8.53 -11.21
N PHE A 232 20.40 -7.92 -11.07
CA PHE A 232 19.26 -8.12 -11.98
C PHE A 232 18.94 -6.87 -12.80
N LYS A 233 19.04 -5.67 -12.21
CA LYS A 233 18.73 -4.39 -12.87
C LYS A 233 19.57 -4.14 -14.13
N PRO A 234 20.89 -4.44 -14.18
CA PRO A 234 21.67 -4.27 -15.41
C PRO A 234 21.22 -5.15 -16.57
N GLN A 235 20.60 -6.30 -16.27
CA GLN A 235 20.14 -7.27 -17.29
C GLN A 235 18.70 -6.98 -17.72
N TYR A 236 17.83 -6.65 -16.75
CA TYR A 236 16.39 -6.67 -16.96
C TYR A 236 15.71 -5.31 -16.90
N ASN A 237 16.41 -4.28 -16.41
CA ASN A 237 15.95 -2.89 -16.35
C ASN A 237 14.57 -2.70 -15.72
N GLY A 238 14.20 -3.53 -14.73
CA GLY A 238 12.96 -3.36 -13.97
C GLY A 238 13.10 -2.32 -12.85
N LYS A 239 11.96 -1.96 -12.27
CA LYS A 239 11.81 -1.03 -11.16
C LYS A 239 11.34 -1.77 -9.92
N LEU A 240 11.89 -1.39 -8.77
CA LEU A 240 11.60 -2.01 -7.48
C LEU A 240 11.32 -0.94 -6.42
N SER A 241 10.34 -1.20 -5.56
CA SER A 241 10.04 -0.36 -4.40
C SER A 241 9.43 -1.18 -3.26
N ILE A 242 8.94 -0.49 -2.23
CA ILE A 242 8.12 -1.01 -1.13
C ILE A 242 6.76 -0.32 -1.16
N SER A 243 5.67 -1.08 -0.95
CA SER A 243 4.31 -0.52 -0.94
C SER A 243 3.91 -0.14 0.47
N ASN A 244 3.63 1.14 0.70
CA ASN A 244 3.21 1.65 2.00
C ASN A 244 1.72 2.00 1.99
N ILE A 245 0.99 1.50 2.98
CA ILE A 245 -0.29 2.10 3.35
C ILE A 245 -0.05 3.44 4.01
N PHE A 246 -0.83 4.43 3.62
CA PHE A 246 -0.84 5.73 4.27
C PHE A 246 -2.28 6.24 4.34
N PHE A 247 -2.73 6.49 5.57
CA PHE A 247 -3.94 7.28 5.79
C PHE A 247 -3.57 8.75 5.76
N TRP A 248 -4.38 9.55 5.09
CA TRP A 248 -4.20 10.98 5.20
C TRP A 248 -4.74 11.49 6.54
N PHE A 249 -3.90 12.19 7.30
CA PHE A 249 -4.25 12.71 8.62
C PHE A 249 -4.44 14.23 8.58
N LEU A 250 -5.59 14.68 9.06
CA LEU A 250 -5.99 16.07 9.18
C LEU A 250 -6.10 16.47 10.65
N PRO A 251 -5.68 17.66 11.08
CA PRO A 251 -5.91 18.12 12.44
C PRO A 251 -7.39 18.48 12.65
N ALA A 252 -7.94 18.18 13.82
CA ALA A 252 -9.30 18.62 14.19
C ALA A 252 -9.36 20.13 14.37
N THR A 253 -8.32 20.71 14.96
CA THR A 253 -8.14 22.15 15.16
C THR A 253 -6.69 22.55 14.89
N PRO A 254 -6.39 23.84 14.67
CA PRO A 254 -5.00 24.29 14.52
C PRO A 254 -4.07 23.87 15.67
N ASP A 255 -4.60 23.73 16.89
CA ASP A 255 -3.83 23.30 18.08
C ASP A 255 -3.45 21.81 18.07
N ASP A 256 -4.06 21.02 17.18
CA ASP A 256 -3.78 19.60 16.95
C ASP A 256 -2.73 19.39 15.83
N GLN A 257 -2.23 20.45 15.19
CA GLN A 257 -1.30 20.33 14.06
C GLN A 257 -0.03 19.54 14.41
N ASP A 258 0.64 19.89 15.51
CA ASP A 258 1.89 19.23 15.91
C ASP A 258 1.72 17.73 16.15
N VAL A 259 0.62 17.33 16.79
CA VAL A 259 0.36 15.91 17.05
C VAL A 259 -0.10 15.18 15.79
N THR A 260 -0.76 15.89 14.87
CA THR A 260 -1.12 15.36 13.55
C THR A 260 0.12 15.04 12.74
N ASP A 261 1.12 15.93 12.72
CA ASP A 261 2.37 15.69 12.01
C ASP A 261 3.19 14.58 12.66
N LEU A 262 3.24 14.51 14.00
CA LEU A 262 3.81 13.36 14.70
C LEU A 262 3.07 12.05 14.38
N THR A 263 1.75 12.10 14.16
CA THR A 263 0.96 10.93 13.76
C THR A 263 1.33 10.45 12.36
N LYS A 264 1.55 11.37 11.41
CA LYS A 264 2.07 11.03 10.07
C LYS A 264 3.44 10.39 10.16
N GLU A 265 4.36 10.94 10.98
CA GLU A 265 5.66 10.33 11.23
C GLU A 265 5.53 8.95 11.87
N TYR A 266 4.63 8.78 12.84
CA TYR A 266 4.38 7.49 13.52
C TYR A 266 3.70 6.45 12.62
N PHE A 267 2.91 6.86 11.63
CA PHE A 267 2.26 5.94 10.70
C PHE A 267 3.16 5.65 9.49
N GLU A 268 3.34 6.65 8.63
CA GLU A 268 4.07 6.54 7.37
C GLU A 268 5.56 6.77 7.56
N GLY A 269 5.96 7.77 8.36
CA GLY A 269 7.36 8.15 8.49
C GLY A 269 8.26 7.04 9.03
N ARG A 270 7.73 6.13 9.86
CA ARG A 270 8.45 4.92 10.29
C ARG A 270 8.88 4.04 9.12
N PHE A 271 8.18 4.04 7.99
CA PHE A 271 8.52 3.21 6.84
C PHE A 271 9.07 4.02 5.67
N GLY A 272 8.57 5.24 5.46
CA GLY A 272 8.97 6.10 4.36
C GLY A 272 10.25 6.89 4.62
N HIS A 273 10.47 7.43 5.82
CA HIS A 273 11.58 8.34 6.07
C HIS A 273 12.95 7.66 5.85
N ALA A 274 13.11 6.40 6.26
CA ALA A 274 14.36 5.67 6.11
C ALA A 274 14.76 5.46 4.65
N ILE A 275 13.77 5.33 3.76
CA ILE A 275 13.96 5.00 2.34
C ILE A 275 14.02 6.27 1.49
N TYR A 276 13.05 7.17 1.65
CA TYR A 276 12.81 8.27 0.71
C TYR A 276 13.44 9.60 1.13
N SER A 277 13.73 9.80 2.43
CA SER A 277 14.34 11.04 2.88
C SER A 277 15.84 11.11 2.51
N LYS A 278 16.35 12.34 2.39
CA LYS A 278 17.81 12.55 2.20
C LYS A 278 18.63 12.15 3.42
N LYS A 279 18.03 12.14 4.62
CA LYS A 279 18.73 11.81 5.87
C LYS A 279 18.80 10.30 6.11
N GLY A 280 17.75 9.58 5.72
CA GLY A 280 17.55 8.18 6.10
C GLY A 280 17.28 8.03 7.61
N GLY A 281 17.24 6.79 8.10
CA GLY A 281 16.92 6.48 9.50
C GLY A 281 15.47 6.84 9.90
N TRP A 282 15.21 6.89 11.20
CA TRP A 282 13.89 7.28 11.73
C TRP A 282 13.65 8.80 11.58
N PRO A 283 12.38 9.25 11.52
CA PRO A 283 12.07 10.67 11.69
C PRO A 283 12.61 11.16 13.04
N PRO A 284 13.46 12.23 13.10
CA PRO A 284 14.13 12.61 14.34
C PRO A 284 13.20 12.98 15.49
N LYS A 285 12.08 13.67 15.20
CA LYS A 285 11.09 14.06 16.22
C LYS A 285 10.43 12.82 16.82
N LEU A 286 10.02 11.88 15.97
CA LEU A 286 9.45 10.61 16.42
C LEU A 286 10.44 9.76 17.23
N GLU A 287 11.69 9.62 16.76
CA GLU A 287 12.71 8.83 17.45
C GLU A 287 12.94 9.36 18.87
N GLN A 288 13.08 10.68 19.02
CA GLN A 288 13.19 11.33 20.32
C GLN A 288 11.95 11.07 21.20
N PHE A 289 10.75 11.27 20.64
CA PHE A 289 9.50 11.06 21.36
C PHE A 289 9.38 9.63 21.93
N LEU A 290 9.67 8.62 21.10
CA LEU A 290 9.58 7.21 21.51
C LEU A 290 10.70 6.81 22.49
N ALA A 291 11.89 7.40 22.38
CA ALA A 291 12.97 7.19 23.34
C ALA A 291 12.60 7.76 24.72
N GLU A 292 12.00 8.96 24.77
CA GLU A 292 11.52 9.57 26.00
C GLU A 292 10.39 8.76 26.64
N ASN A 293 9.43 8.26 25.85
CA ASN A 293 8.38 7.36 26.34
C ASN A 293 8.95 6.05 26.88
N SER A 294 9.91 5.44 26.18
CA SER A 294 10.59 4.23 26.64
C SER A 294 11.23 4.45 28.02
N LYS A 295 11.90 5.60 28.22
CA LYS A 295 12.50 5.97 29.51
C LYS A 295 11.44 6.18 30.61
N LYS A 296 10.32 6.85 30.32
CA LYS A 296 9.22 7.05 31.26
C LYS A 296 8.59 5.72 31.71
N GLU A 297 8.53 4.75 30.80
CA GLU A 297 8.05 3.39 31.07
C GLU A 297 9.10 2.48 31.74
N GLY A 298 10.31 2.98 32.01
CA GLY A 298 11.36 2.25 32.74
C GLY A 298 12.24 1.34 31.89
N TYR A 299 12.19 1.44 30.55
CA TYR A 299 13.09 0.69 29.69
C TYR A 299 14.51 1.28 29.75
N PRO A 300 15.55 0.44 29.87
CA PRO A 300 16.95 0.90 29.88
C PRO A 300 17.44 1.35 28.49
N HIS A 301 16.75 0.93 27.43
CA HIS A 301 17.05 1.24 26.05
C HIS A 301 15.77 1.63 25.28
N PRO A 302 15.87 2.41 24.19
CA PRO A 302 14.72 2.72 23.34
C PRO A 302 14.05 1.44 22.82
N ARG A 303 12.72 1.38 22.92
CA ARG A 303 11.94 0.25 22.37
C ARG A 303 11.99 0.23 20.84
N LEU A 304 12.08 1.39 20.19
CA LEU A 304 12.40 1.53 18.77
C LEU A 304 13.91 1.42 18.58
N PRO A 305 14.45 0.34 17.99
CA PRO A 305 15.90 0.19 17.87
C PRO A 305 16.48 1.26 16.94
N PRO A 306 17.52 2.01 17.35
CA PRO A 306 18.12 3.04 16.50
C PRO A 306 18.79 2.41 15.29
N PHE A 307 18.89 3.16 14.19
CA PHE A 307 19.73 2.78 13.05
C PHE A 307 21.20 3.10 13.33
N THR A 308 22.12 2.23 12.91
CA THR A 308 23.53 2.60 12.78
C THR A 308 23.76 3.39 11.49
N SER A 309 24.89 4.07 11.37
CA SER A 309 25.25 4.80 10.15
C SER A 309 25.28 3.88 8.92
N GLU A 310 25.79 2.65 9.06
CA GLU A 310 25.84 1.67 7.98
C GLU A 310 24.44 1.22 7.54
N GLU A 311 23.52 1.05 8.49
CA GLU A 311 22.15 0.67 8.20
C GLU A 311 21.39 1.83 7.53
N VAL A 312 21.63 3.08 7.95
CA VAL A 312 21.07 4.27 7.28
C VAL A 312 21.51 4.31 5.81
N GLU A 313 22.80 4.12 5.53
CA GLU A 313 23.32 4.12 4.16
C GLU A 313 22.81 2.95 3.33
N LEU A 314 22.62 1.78 3.95
CA LEU A 314 22.05 0.62 3.27
C LEU A 314 20.62 0.90 2.78
N VAL A 315 19.77 1.45 3.66
CA VAL A 315 18.33 1.65 3.41
C VAL A 315 18.03 2.89 2.58
N ARG A 316 18.75 4.00 2.78
CA ARG A 316 18.44 5.25 2.11
C ARG A 316 18.54 5.13 0.59
N GLY A 317 17.51 5.60 -0.11
CA GLY A 317 17.48 5.62 -1.58
C GLY A 317 17.21 4.27 -2.23
N THR A 318 16.66 3.29 -1.50
CA THR A 318 16.32 1.96 -2.03
C THR A 318 14.96 1.92 -2.74
N TYR A 319 14.72 2.86 -3.66
CA TYR A 319 13.44 2.94 -4.39
C TYR A 319 13.61 3.44 -5.82
N ASP A 320 12.76 2.96 -6.72
CA ASP A 320 12.62 3.49 -8.09
C ASP A 320 11.38 4.36 -8.29
N PHE A 321 10.38 4.20 -7.43
CA PHE A 321 9.11 4.94 -7.37
C PHE A 321 8.55 4.82 -5.95
N TYR A 322 7.55 5.62 -5.59
CA TYR A 322 6.82 5.42 -4.34
C TYR A 322 5.58 4.56 -4.60
N ALA A 323 5.45 3.38 -3.98
CA ALA A 323 4.21 2.60 -4.03
C ALA A 323 3.30 2.96 -2.86
N LEU A 324 2.08 3.38 -3.16
CA LEU A 324 1.11 3.91 -2.21
C LEU A 324 -0.18 3.09 -2.21
N ASN A 325 -0.53 2.54 -1.05
CA ASN A 325 -1.87 2.06 -0.77
C ASN A 325 -2.64 3.17 -0.05
N HIS A 326 -3.70 3.69 -0.68
CA HIS A 326 -4.53 4.74 -0.08
C HIS A 326 -5.99 4.35 -0.14
N TYR A 327 -6.67 4.54 0.98
CA TYR A 327 -8.08 4.17 1.12
C TYR A 327 -8.94 5.27 1.75
N THR A 328 -8.44 5.90 2.82
CA THR A 328 -9.23 6.74 3.73
C THR A 328 -8.38 7.85 4.33
N SER A 329 -9.05 8.81 4.96
CA SER A 329 -8.43 9.85 5.79
C SER A 329 -8.97 9.81 7.20
N ARG A 330 -8.27 10.43 8.16
CA ARG A 330 -8.64 10.52 9.57
C ARG A 330 -8.40 11.90 10.14
N VAL A 331 -9.27 12.31 11.06
CA VAL A 331 -9.12 13.55 11.83
C VAL A 331 -8.41 13.22 13.14
N VAL A 332 -7.32 13.93 13.44
CA VAL A 332 -6.50 13.74 14.63
C VAL A 332 -6.82 14.84 15.64
N ARG A 333 -7.02 14.45 16.89
CA ARG A 333 -7.10 15.37 18.02
C ARG A 333 -6.41 14.80 19.25
N LYS A 334 -5.90 15.69 20.11
CA LYS A 334 -5.40 15.30 21.43
C LYS A 334 -6.54 14.73 22.29
N ALA A 335 -6.23 13.68 23.05
CA ALA A 335 -7.14 13.16 24.06
C ALA A 335 -7.26 14.15 25.23
N GLN A 336 -8.48 14.36 25.72
CA GLN A 336 -8.73 15.22 26.87
C GLN A 336 -8.50 14.45 28.19
N PRO A 337 -8.20 15.14 29.30
CA PRO A 337 -8.07 14.49 30.61
C PRO A 337 -9.31 13.68 30.97
N GLY A 338 -9.11 12.37 31.24
CA GLY A 338 -10.18 11.44 31.58
C GLY A 338 -10.85 10.75 30.40
N GLU A 339 -10.52 11.09 29.15
CA GLU A 339 -10.99 10.34 27.98
C GLU A 339 -10.27 8.99 27.85
N GLU A 340 -11.04 7.96 27.50
CA GLU A 340 -10.47 6.66 27.12
C GLU A 340 -9.94 6.73 25.70
N VAL A 341 -8.62 6.62 25.56
CA VAL A 341 -7.96 6.67 24.25
C VAL A 341 -8.22 5.38 23.47
N GLY A 342 -8.67 5.55 22.22
CA GLY A 342 -8.92 4.46 21.28
C GLY A 342 -7.66 3.65 20.92
N GLU A 343 -7.87 2.57 20.16
CA GLU A 343 -6.81 1.64 19.80
C GLU A 343 -6.12 2.02 18.49
N TRP A 344 -4.80 1.84 18.47
CA TRP A 344 -4.01 1.98 17.28
C TRP A 344 -4.28 0.84 16.29
N PRO A 345 -4.35 1.12 14.97
CA PRO A 345 -4.33 2.44 14.31
C PRO A 345 -5.72 3.01 13.98
N TYR A 346 -6.80 2.38 14.44
CA TYR A 346 -8.13 2.62 13.90
C TYR A 346 -8.97 3.62 14.67
N THR A 347 -8.72 3.87 15.94
CA THR A 347 -9.56 4.79 16.75
C THR A 347 -8.76 5.73 17.64
N GLY A 348 -7.46 5.50 17.80
CA GLY A 348 -6.58 6.37 18.56
C GLY A 348 -5.16 5.83 18.65
N SER A 349 -4.35 6.45 19.52
CA SER A 349 -3.06 5.90 19.93
C SER A 349 -2.77 6.31 21.36
N LYS A 350 -2.67 5.31 22.26
CA LYS A 350 -2.21 5.54 23.64
C LYS A 350 -0.77 6.05 23.69
N GLU A 351 0.07 5.63 22.74
CA GLU A 351 1.46 6.06 22.64
C GLU A 351 1.57 7.56 22.29
N LEU A 352 0.66 8.07 21.45
CA LEU A 352 0.63 9.48 21.05
C LEU A 352 -0.34 10.35 21.86
N GLY A 353 -1.23 9.74 22.65
CA GLY A 353 -2.29 10.45 23.38
C GLY A 353 -3.33 11.10 22.48
N ILE A 354 -3.75 10.40 21.41
CA ILE A 354 -4.69 10.95 20.40
C ILE A 354 -5.92 10.09 20.19
N HIS A 355 -6.99 10.73 19.74
CA HIS A 355 -8.08 10.09 19.03
C HIS A 355 -7.90 10.23 17.52
N LEU A 356 -8.33 9.19 16.82
CA LEU A 356 -8.52 9.21 15.38
C LEU A 356 -10.02 9.19 15.16
N ASP A 357 -10.55 10.22 14.54
CA ASP A 357 -11.96 10.40 14.25
C ASP A 357 -12.17 10.45 12.73
N SER A 358 -13.43 10.59 12.31
CA SER A 358 -13.80 10.91 10.93
C SER A 358 -14.70 12.13 10.95
N ASP A 359 -14.59 12.98 9.94
CA ASP A 359 -15.53 14.09 9.80
C ASP A 359 -16.95 13.54 9.59
N PRO A 360 -17.97 14.03 10.32
CA PRO A 360 -19.35 13.55 10.17
C PRO A 360 -19.93 13.73 8.77
N SER A 361 -19.37 14.64 7.96
CA SER A 361 -19.78 14.88 6.57
C SER A 361 -19.25 13.85 5.58
N TRP A 362 -18.25 13.05 5.96
CA TRP A 362 -17.68 12.03 5.08
C TRP A 362 -18.58 10.79 5.00
N ASN A 363 -18.68 10.22 3.80
CA ASN A 363 -19.50 9.02 3.61
C ASN A 363 -18.91 7.83 4.35
N LYS A 364 -19.75 7.14 5.12
CA LYS A 364 -19.39 5.92 5.84
C LYS A 364 -19.36 4.73 4.90
N THR A 365 -18.53 3.74 5.22
CA THR A 365 -18.44 2.48 4.47
C THR A 365 -18.96 1.31 5.33
N ALA A 366 -18.91 0.09 4.79
CA ALA A 366 -19.19 -1.14 5.54
C ALA A 366 -18.22 -1.36 6.72
N VAL A 367 -17.10 -0.63 6.78
CA VAL A 367 -16.07 -0.74 7.80
C VAL A 367 -16.02 0.55 8.62
N LYS A 368 -16.27 0.45 9.94
CA LYS A 368 -16.47 1.62 10.84
C LYS A 368 -15.36 2.67 10.80
N TRP A 369 -14.11 2.25 10.66
CA TRP A 369 -12.94 3.14 10.69
C TRP A 369 -12.59 3.71 9.30
N PHE A 370 -13.27 3.27 8.25
CA PHE A 370 -13.04 3.64 6.86
C PHE A 370 -14.18 4.56 6.41
N THR A 371 -13.84 5.81 6.11
CA THR A 371 -14.73 6.82 5.53
C THR A 371 -14.17 7.34 4.20
N VAL A 372 -15.05 7.78 3.31
CA VAL A 372 -14.66 8.24 1.96
C VAL A 372 -14.30 9.72 2.01
N TYR A 373 -13.04 10.04 1.76
CA TYR A 373 -12.54 11.41 1.61
C TYR A 373 -11.47 11.45 0.51
N ALA A 374 -11.91 11.71 -0.72
CA ALA A 374 -11.06 11.61 -1.89
C ALA A 374 -9.95 12.68 -1.88
N GLU A 375 -10.25 13.91 -1.48
CA GLU A 375 -9.30 15.03 -1.40
C GLU A 375 -8.09 14.74 -0.49
N GLY A 376 -8.24 13.78 0.44
CA GLY A 376 -7.15 13.29 1.27
C GLY A 376 -6.01 12.71 0.44
N LEU A 377 -6.33 11.91 -0.57
CA LEU A 377 -5.33 11.37 -1.51
C LEU A 377 -4.56 12.49 -2.20
N ARG A 378 -5.24 13.54 -2.68
CA ARG A 378 -4.56 14.67 -3.34
C ARG A 378 -3.57 15.34 -2.39
N SER A 379 -3.98 15.51 -1.15
CA SER A 379 -3.15 16.10 -0.09
C SER A 379 -1.95 15.22 0.23
N GLU A 380 -2.15 13.91 0.26
CA GLU A 380 -1.12 12.90 0.47
C GLU A 380 -0.09 12.86 -0.67
N LEU A 381 -0.54 12.88 -1.93
CA LEU A 381 0.36 12.96 -3.09
C LEU A 381 1.21 14.23 -3.06
N HIS A 382 0.61 15.36 -2.66
CA HIS A 382 1.35 16.60 -2.47
C HIS A 382 2.37 16.48 -1.33
N TYR A 383 1.96 15.93 -0.18
CA TYR A 383 2.83 15.70 0.96
C TYR A 383 4.05 14.86 0.57
N LEU A 384 3.85 13.69 -0.06
CA LEU A 384 4.94 12.80 -0.45
C LEU A 384 5.96 13.51 -1.36
N ASN A 385 5.49 14.27 -2.34
CA ASN A 385 6.35 15.06 -3.21
C ASN A 385 7.10 16.16 -2.43
N SER A 386 6.40 16.94 -1.60
CA SER A 386 7.02 18.05 -0.84
C SER A 386 8.01 17.57 0.22
N THR A 387 7.73 16.44 0.87
CA THR A 387 8.52 15.88 1.98
C THR A 387 9.72 15.09 1.48
N TYR A 388 9.54 14.26 0.45
CA TYR A 388 10.58 13.35 -0.03
C TYR A 388 11.11 13.66 -1.44
N GLY A 389 10.46 14.55 -2.18
CA GLY A 389 10.85 14.85 -3.57
C GLY A 389 10.54 13.72 -4.55
N VAL A 390 9.65 12.79 -4.19
CA VAL A 390 9.26 11.67 -5.06
C VAL A 390 8.48 12.19 -6.28
N LYS A 391 8.88 11.74 -7.47
CA LYS A 391 8.33 12.21 -8.75
C LYS A 391 7.41 11.19 -9.42
N GLU A 392 7.65 9.92 -9.15
CA GLU A 392 6.88 8.78 -9.65
C GLU A 392 6.24 8.10 -8.45
N ILE A 393 4.90 8.08 -8.46
CA ILE A 393 4.08 7.45 -7.43
C ILE A 393 3.21 6.43 -8.14
N ILE A 394 3.11 5.21 -7.65
CA ILE A 394 2.18 4.21 -8.15
C ILE A 394 1.20 3.94 -7.02
N ILE A 395 -0.08 4.17 -7.26
CA ILE A 395 -1.13 3.75 -6.36
C ILE A 395 -1.26 2.25 -6.54
N THR A 396 -0.80 1.48 -5.57
CA THR A 396 -0.77 0.03 -5.63
C THR A 396 -2.05 -0.61 -5.10
N GLU A 397 -2.83 0.14 -4.32
CA GLU A 397 -4.18 -0.21 -3.88
C GLU A 397 -5.04 1.02 -3.62
N ASN A 398 -6.29 0.95 -4.08
CA ASN A 398 -7.39 1.86 -3.76
C ASN A 398 -8.70 1.12 -4.05
N GLY A 399 -9.67 1.14 -3.13
CA GLY A 399 -10.91 0.39 -3.33
C GLY A 399 -11.92 0.55 -2.20
N LEU A 400 -13.16 0.11 -2.43
CA LEU A 400 -14.27 0.25 -1.49
C LEU A 400 -14.89 -1.12 -1.12
N PRO A 401 -14.90 -1.49 0.18
CA PRO A 401 -15.64 -2.65 0.65
C PRO A 401 -17.15 -2.36 0.69
N THR A 402 -17.95 -3.32 0.23
CA THR A 402 -19.42 -3.30 0.35
C THR A 402 -19.89 -4.47 1.19
N SER A 403 -20.98 -4.28 1.94
CA SER A 403 -21.64 -5.37 2.68
C SER A 403 -22.71 -6.08 1.86
N ASP A 404 -23.13 -5.48 0.75
CA ASP A 404 -24.07 -6.03 -0.22
C ASP A 404 -23.32 -6.93 -1.21
N ASP A 405 -23.90 -8.09 -1.51
CA ASP A 405 -23.45 -9.07 -2.51
C ASP A 405 -24.02 -8.79 -3.91
N GLY A 406 -24.86 -7.75 -4.04
CA GLY A 406 -25.40 -7.27 -5.30
C GLY A 406 -24.34 -6.78 -6.30
N LEU A 407 -24.62 -6.99 -7.58
CA LEU A 407 -23.78 -6.51 -8.70
C LEU A 407 -23.96 -5.00 -8.99
N ALA A 408 -24.98 -4.37 -8.41
CA ALA A 408 -25.29 -2.96 -8.62
C ALA A 408 -24.59 -2.08 -7.56
N ASP A 409 -23.29 -1.86 -7.73
CA ASP A 409 -22.40 -1.25 -6.75
C ASP A 409 -22.20 0.26 -6.94
N THR A 410 -23.30 1.03 -6.92
CA THR A 410 -23.28 2.49 -7.19
C THR A 410 -22.32 3.25 -6.26
N ASP A 411 -22.22 2.88 -4.99
CA ASP A 411 -21.31 3.51 -4.03
C ASP A 411 -19.84 3.30 -4.43
N ARG A 412 -19.49 2.11 -4.94
CA ARG A 412 -18.15 1.81 -5.45
C ARG A 412 -17.85 2.60 -6.72
N ILE A 413 -18.82 2.79 -7.60
CA ILE A 413 -18.70 3.66 -8.78
C ILE A 413 -18.39 5.10 -8.35
N GLN A 414 -19.11 5.63 -7.35
CA GLN A 414 -18.88 7.00 -6.87
C GLN A 414 -17.53 7.15 -6.17
N TYR A 415 -17.13 6.14 -5.38
CA TYR A 415 -15.81 6.08 -4.78
C TYR A 415 -14.71 6.19 -5.84
N TYR A 416 -14.70 5.29 -6.82
CA TYR A 416 -13.67 5.32 -7.85
C TYR A 416 -13.68 6.63 -8.64
N LYS A 417 -14.84 7.18 -9.00
CA LYS A 417 -14.91 8.49 -9.68
C LYS A 417 -14.28 9.60 -8.83
N GLY A 418 -14.65 9.70 -7.56
CA GLY A 418 -14.15 10.74 -6.66
C GLY A 418 -12.63 10.68 -6.48
N TYR A 419 -12.07 9.48 -6.28
CA TYR A 419 -10.62 9.27 -6.20
C TYR A 419 -9.92 9.50 -7.54
N LEU A 420 -10.50 9.02 -8.64
CA LEU A 420 -9.95 9.19 -9.98
C LEU A 420 -9.81 10.67 -10.38
N GLU A 421 -10.72 11.52 -9.93
CA GLU A 421 -10.68 12.96 -10.16
C GLU A 421 -9.49 13.65 -9.47
N GLN A 422 -8.99 13.08 -8.38
CA GLN A 422 -7.86 13.65 -7.63
C GLN A 422 -6.52 13.52 -8.36
N TYR A 423 -6.40 12.57 -9.29
CA TYR A 423 -5.20 12.39 -10.13
C TYR A 423 -5.18 13.31 -11.34
N LYS A 424 -6.33 13.87 -11.74
CA LYS A 424 -6.44 14.57 -13.01
C LYS A 424 -5.92 15.99 -12.89
N VAL A 425 -4.92 16.31 -13.69
CA VAL A 425 -4.43 17.68 -13.86
C VAL A 425 -5.37 18.41 -14.82
N ARG A 426 -5.79 19.63 -14.46
CA ARG A 426 -6.60 20.47 -15.37
C ARG A 426 -5.81 20.74 -16.65
N SER A 427 -6.35 20.33 -17.79
CA SER A 427 -5.84 20.75 -19.09
C SER A 427 -6.24 22.20 -19.31
N LEU A 428 -5.29 23.13 -19.16
CA LEU A 428 -5.49 24.54 -19.52
C LEU A 428 -5.73 24.65 -21.03
N CYS A 429 -6.99 24.76 -21.45
CA CYS A 429 -7.32 25.19 -22.80
C CYS A 429 -7.06 26.69 -22.95
N SER A 430 -5.94 27.00 -23.60
CA SER A 430 -5.54 28.31 -24.15
C SER A 430 -5.26 29.46 -23.18
N LYS A 431 -4.01 29.93 -23.24
CA LYS A 431 -3.55 31.21 -22.68
C LYS A 431 -4.31 32.37 -23.33
N LEU A 432 -5.30 32.94 -22.66
CA LEU A 432 -5.66 34.36 -22.85
C LEU A 432 -6.04 34.97 -21.49
N HIS A 433 -5.10 35.78 -20.96
CA HIS A 433 -5.27 36.79 -19.91
C HIS A 433 -5.79 36.36 -18.53
N ARG A 434 -4.88 35.89 -17.65
CA ARG A 434 -4.87 36.25 -16.21
C ARG A 434 -3.43 36.34 -15.68
N PRO A 435 -3.14 37.18 -14.66
CA PRO A 435 -1.79 37.40 -14.15
C PRO A 435 -1.28 36.16 -13.41
N LYS A 436 0.04 35.94 -13.51
CA LYS A 436 0.77 34.86 -12.82
C LYS A 436 0.51 34.89 -11.30
N GLN A 437 -0.18 33.89 -10.79
CA GLN A 437 -0.02 33.39 -9.42
C GLN A 437 -0.36 31.88 -9.42
N ASP A 438 0.58 31.09 -8.92
CA ASP A 438 0.56 29.65 -8.64
C ASP A 438 0.19 28.67 -9.75
N THR A 439 1.20 28.23 -10.50
CA THR A 439 1.19 26.94 -11.21
C THR A 439 2.52 26.22 -11.05
N ASP A 440 2.78 25.68 -9.86
CA ASP A 440 3.75 24.60 -9.63
C ASP A 440 3.02 23.33 -9.16
N ALA A 441 1.96 22.95 -9.88
CA ALA A 441 1.44 21.59 -9.80
C ALA A 441 2.42 20.68 -10.52
N ALA A 442 3.32 20.10 -9.74
CA ALA A 442 4.33 19.15 -10.18
C ALA A 442 3.73 18.05 -11.08
N ARG A 443 4.45 17.73 -12.16
CA ARG A 443 4.23 16.55 -13.01
C ARG A 443 4.50 15.28 -12.18
N ILE A 444 3.56 14.88 -11.33
CA ILE A 444 3.58 13.58 -10.67
C ILE A 444 3.19 12.55 -11.73
N ARG A 445 4.06 11.57 -11.98
CA ARG A 445 3.67 10.40 -12.76
C ARG A 445 2.95 9.45 -11.81
N THR A 446 1.63 9.37 -11.92
CA THR A 446 0.81 8.43 -11.16
C THR A 446 0.42 7.24 -12.03
N LEU A 447 0.56 6.01 -11.55
CA LEU A 447 -0.01 4.79 -12.14
C LEU A 447 -1.00 4.20 -11.12
N LEU A 448 -2.11 3.60 -11.55
CA LEU A 448 -3.11 2.93 -10.68
C LEU A 448 -3.11 1.43 -10.90
#